data_AF-A0A9X8DSN9-F1
#
_entry.id   AF-A0A9X8DSN9-F1
#
_cell.length_a   1.000
_cell.length_b   1.000
_cell.length_c   1.000
_cell.angle_alpha   90.00
_cell.angle_beta   90.00
_cell.angle_gamma   90.00
#
_symmetry.space_group_name_H-M   'P 1'
#
loop_
_entity.id
_entity.type
_entity.pdbx_description
1 polymer ?
#
loop_
_entity_poly.entity_id
_entity_poly.type
_entity_poly.pdbx_seq_one_letter_code
_entity_poly.pdbx_strand_id
1 'polypeptide(L)' 'SSPVSRVLDKRPGVASEKDYLVEYADGSQQWVGRSRLADYGSYITDYENRVRERAGLPTLRRSLRLSALDEEAVVREF' A
#
# COMPACT_ATOMS: atom_id res chain seq x y z
N SER A 1 -0.15 1.25 16.61
CA SER A 1 -1.10 1.66 15.55
C SER A 1 -1.66 0.37 14.97
N SER A 2 -2.85 0.34 14.40
CA SER A 2 -3.26 -0.89 13.69
C SER A 2 -2.41 -1.02 12.41
N PRO A 3 -1.96 -2.22 12.02
CA PRO A 3 -1.15 -2.40 10.82
C PRO A 3 -2.00 -2.19 9.56
N VAL A 4 -1.36 -1.79 8.46
CA VAL A 4 -2.07 -1.65 7.17
C VAL A 4 -2.44 -3.04 6.66
N SER A 5 -3.68 -3.18 6.20
CA SER A 5 -4.20 -4.42 5.62
C SER A 5 -4.29 -4.36 4.09
N ARG A 6 -4.63 -3.19 3.53
CA ARG A 6 -4.69 -2.99 2.07
C ARG A 6 -4.66 -1.52 1.67
N VAL A 7 -4.31 -1.28 0.42
CA VAL A 7 -4.46 0.02 -0.26
C VAL A 7 -5.73 0.00 -1.10
N LEU A 8 -6.58 1.01 -0.90
CA LEU A 8 -7.88 1.13 -1.53
C LEU A 8 -7.89 2.11 -2.71
N ASP A 9 -7.17 3.23 -2.58
CA ASP A 9 -7.21 4.30 -3.57
C ASP A 9 -5.91 5.12 -3.59
N LYS A 10 -5.73 5.97 -4.62
CA LYS A 10 -4.59 6.88 -4.74
C LYS A 10 -5.05 8.26 -5.19
N ARG A 11 -4.39 9.29 -4.66
CA ARG A 11 -4.57 10.67 -5.11
C ARG A 11 -3.23 11.41 -5.18
N PRO A 12 -3.13 12.49 -5.97
CA PRO A 12 -2.03 13.43 -5.81
C PRO A 12 -2.02 13.97 -4.37
N GLY A 13 -0.89 13.82 -3.69
CA GLY A 13 -0.67 14.36 -2.35
C GLY A 13 0.03 15.72 -2.40
N VAL A 14 0.40 16.21 -1.22
CA VAL A 14 1.09 17.50 -1.07
C VAL A 14 2.54 17.36 -1.57
N ALA A 15 3.07 18.41 -2.22
CA ALA A 15 4.45 18.46 -2.70
C ALA A 15 4.85 17.35 -3.70
N SER A 16 3.93 16.93 -4.58
CA SER A 16 4.17 15.92 -5.64
C SER A 16 4.34 14.48 -5.12
N GLU A 17 4.30 14.26 -3.81
CA GLU A 17 4.20 12.91 -3.24
C GLU A 17 2.77 12.38 -3.47
N LYS A 18 2.63 11.07 -3.72
CA LYS A 18 1.31 10.44 -3.84
C LYS A 18 0.80 10.03 -2.46
N ASP A 19 -0.46 10.33 -2.20
CA ASP A 19 -1.18 9.80 -1.05
C ASP A 19 -1.94 8.53 -1.47
N TYR A 20 -1.93 7.54 -0.58
CA TYR A 20 -2.69 6.31 -0.72
C TYR A 20 -3.72 6.21 0.39
N LEU A 21 -4.96 5.87 0.04
CA LEU A 21 -5.97 5.53 1.02
C LEU A 21 -5.69 4.11 1.50
N VAL A 22 -5.32 3.97 2.76
CA VAL A 22 -5.05 2.67 3.37
C VAL A 22 -6.20 2.28 4.27
N GLU A 23 -6.51 0.98 4.29
CA GLU A 23 -7.34 0.36 5.32
C GLU A 23 -6.42 -0.37 6.28
N TYR A 24 -6.60 -0.12 7.58
CA TYR A 24 -5.90 -0.81 8.64
C TYR A 24 -6.64 -2.08 9.06
N ALA A 25 -5.97 -2.98 9.79
CA ALA A 25 -6.56 -4.23 10.27
C ALA A 25 -7.78 -4.03 11.21
N ASP A 26 -7.87 -2.87 11.85
CA ASP A 26 -9.02 -2.46 12.68
C ASP A 26 -10.21 -1.93 11.85
N GLY A 27 -10.08 -1.89 10.52
CA GLY A 27 -11.11 -1.40 9.60
C GLY A 27 -11.13 0.12 9.43
N SER A 28 -10.35 0.85 10.21
CA SER A 28 -10.15 2.30 10.02
C SER A 28 -9.45 2.59 8.69
N GLN A 29 -9.77 3.72 8.08
CA GLN A 29 -9.22 4.15 6.80
C GLN A 29 -8.59 5.53 6.90
N GLN A 30 -7.42 5.71 6.29
CA GLN A 30 -6.71 6.99 6.31
C GLN A 30 -5.92 7.23 5.02
N TRP A 31 -5.83 8.50 4.62
CA TRP A 31 -4.88 8.91 3.59
C TRP A 31 -3.47 9.03 4.16
N VAL A 32 -2.53 8.32 3.55
CA VAL A 32 -1.15 8.25 4.01
C VAL A 32 -0.21 8.48 2.82
N GLY A 33 0.77 9.37 2.99
CA GLY A 33 1.79 9.62 1.99
C GLY A 33 2.65 8.38 1.72
N ARG A 34 3.08 8.18 0.46
CA ARG A 34 3.95 7.09 0.01
C ARG A 34 5.15 6.87 0.94
N SER A 35 5.76 7.94 1.44
CA SER A 35 6.96 7.88 2.28
C SER A 35 6.73 7.19 3.62
N ARG A 36 5.51 7.28 4.16
CA ARG A 36 5.11 6.59 5.41
C ARG A 36 4.71 5.13 5.20
N LEU A 37 4.61 4.68 3.95
CA LEU A 37 4.26 3.31 3.56
C LEU A 37 5.47 2.57 2.98
N ALA A 38 6.68 2.92 3.45
CA ALA A 38 7.92 2.32 2.97
C ALA A 38 7.95 0.79 3.18
N ASP A 39 7.51 0.34 4.36
CA ASP A 39 7.44 -1.07 4.73
C ASP A 39 6.26 -1.81 4.07
N TYR A 40 5.19 -1.08 3.72
CA TYR A 40 3.98 -1.60 3.06
C TYR A 40 4.05 -1.52 1.53
N GLY A 41 5.25 -1.60 0.96
CA GLY A 41 5.48 -1.44 -0.48
C GLY A 41 4.81 -2.53 -1.34
N SER A 42 4.54 -3.71 -0.76
CA SER A 42 3.81 -4.78 -1.44
C SER A 42 2.35 -4.41 -1.70
N TYR A 43 1.63 -3.88 -0.70
CA TYR A 43 0.23 -3.45 -0.89
C TYR A 43 0.09 -2.34 -1.93
N ILE A 44 1.06 -1.44 -2.02
CA ILE A 44 1.07 -0.40 -3.06
C ILE A 44 1.25 -1.02 -4.45
N THR A 45 2.13 -2.01 -4.58
CA THR A 45 2.34 -2.71 -5.86
C THR A 45 1.10 -3.51 -6.27
N ASP A 46 0.45 -4.17 -5.31
CA ASP A 46 -0.81 -4.89 -5.54
C ASP A 46 -1.91 -3.96 -6.03
N TYR A 47 -2.10 -2.81 -5.38
CA TYR A 47 -3.05 -1.80 -5.82
C TYR A 47 -2.73 -1.28 -7.23
N GLU A 48 -1.48 -0.91 -7.52
CA GLU A 48 -1.09 -0.42 -8.86
C GLU A 48 -1.30 -1.48 -9.94
N ASN A 49 -1.11 -2.76 -9.61
CA ASN A 49 -1.41 -3.88 -10.51
C ASN A 49 -2.89 -3.97 -10.82
N ARG A 50 -3.76 -3.92 -9.80
CA ARG A 50 -5.21 -3.92 -10.02
C ARG A 50 -5.67 -2.75 -10.90
N VAL A 51 -5.08 -1.57 -10.72
CA VAL A 51 -5.36 -0.40 -11.57
C VAL A 51 -4.90 -0.65 -13.01
N ARG A 52 -3.72 -1.23 -13.20
CA ARG A 52 -3.17 -1.57 -14.52
C ARG A 52 -3.97 -2.65 -15.23
N GLU A 53 -4.37 -3.71 -14.53
CA GLU A 53 -5.20 -4.79 -15.05
C GLU A 53 -6.54 -4.25 -15.57
N ARG A 54 -7.19 -3.35 -14.81
CA ARG A 54 -8.40 -2.65 -15.26
C ARG A 54 -8.18 -1.80 -16.51
N ALA A 55 -6.97 -1.29 -16.71
CA ALA A 55 -6.57 -0.52 -17.87
C ALA A 55 -6.01 -1.39 -19.02
N GLY A 56 -5.97 -2.71 -18.88
CA GLY A 56 -5.36 -3.62 -19.86
C GLY A 56 -3.84 -3.51 -19.98
N LEU A 57 -3.18 -2.96 -18.95
CA LEU A 57 -1.73 -2.76 -18.91
C LEU A 57 -1.02 -3.92 -18.20
N PRO A 58 0.26 -4.21 -18.55
CA PRO A 58 1.02 -5.26 -17.90
C PRO A 58 1.28 -4.96 -16.42
N THR A 59 1.17 -6.01 -15.60
CA THR A 59 1.40 -5.95 -14.16
C THR A 59 2.88 -5.74 -13.84
N LEU A 60 3.15 -4.90 -12.85
CA LEU A 60 4.42 -4.75 -12.17
C LEU A 60 4.79 -6.03 -11.42
N ARG A 61 6.10 -6.32 -11.41
CA ARG A 61 6.65 -7.42 -10.61
C ARG A 61 6.48 -7.12 -9.13
N ARG A 62 5.78 -8.01 -8.42
CA ARG A 62 5.68 -7.96 -6.96
C ARG A 62 7.03 -8.31 -6.33
N SER A 63 7.52 -7.47 -5.42
CA SER A 63 8.77 -7.72 -4.72
C SER A 63 8.54 -8.63 -3.52
N LEU A 64 9.14 -9.82 -3.53
CA LEU A 64 9.03 -10.78 -2.42
C LEU A 64 9.54 -10.18 -1.10
N ARG A 65 10.65 -9.43 -1.14
CA ARG A 65 11.20 -8.73 0.02
C ARG A 65 10.22 -7.72 0.64
N LEU A 66 9.50 -6.97 -0.19
CA LEU A 66 8.49 -6.02 0.30
C LEU A 66 7.24 -6.73 0.83
N SER A 67 6.97 -7.96 0.38
CA SER A 67 5.86 -8.75 0.91
C SER A 67 6.19 -9.30 2.29
N ALA A 68 7.44 -9.75 2.50
CA ALA A 68 7.89 -10.15 3.83
C ALA A 68 7.90 -8.98 4.83
N LEU A 69 8.36 -7.78 4.43
CA LEU A 69 8.35 -6.60 5.30
C LEU A 69 6.93 -6.18 5.70
N ASP A 70 6.00 -6.32 4.77
CA ASP A 70 4.60 -6.04 4.99
C ASP A 70 3.99 -6.99 6.03
N GLU A 71 4.23 -8.30 5.89
CA GLU A 71 3.82 -9.32 6.86
C GLU A 71 4.50 -9.12 8.22
N GLU A 72 5.80 -8.79 8.25
CA GLU A 72 6.52 -8.48 9.49
C GLU A 72 5.99 -7.21 10.17
N ALA A 73 5.60 -6.19 9.39
CA ALA A 73 4.99 -4.98 9.92
C ALA A 73 3.60 -5.27 10.53
N VAL A 74 2.85 -6.21 9.96
CA VAL A 74 1.62 -6.72 10.58
C VAL A 74 1.89 -7.42 11.91
N VAL A 75 2.98 -8.19 12.02
CA VAL A 75 3.32 -8.97 13.21
C VAL A 75 3.94 -8.12 14.33
N ARG A 76 4.65 -7.03 14.00
CA ARG A 76 5.39 -6.20 14.98
C ARG A 76 4.51 -5.32 15.87
N GLU A 77 3.25 -5.10 15.55
CA GLU A 77 2.36 -4.18 16.28
C GLU A 77 1.51 -4.88 17.38
N PHE A 78 1.87 -6.09 17.82
CA PHE A 78 1.19 -6.86 18.88
C PHE A 78 1.80 -6.67 20.28
#